data_AF-A0A812K0X1-F1
#
_entry.id   AF-A0A812K0X1-F1
#
_cell.length_a   1.000
_cell.length_b   1.000
_cell.length_c   1.000
_cell.angle_alpha   90.00
_cell.angle_beta   90.00
_cell.angle_gamma   90.00
#
_symmetry.space_group_name_H-M   'P 1'
#
loop_
_entity.id
_entity.type
_entity.pdbx_description
1 polymer ?
#
loop_
_entity_poly.entity_id
_entity_poly.type
_entity_poly.pdbx_seq_one_letter_code
_entity_poly.pdbx_strand_id
1 'polypeptide(L)'
;MAGVASAAVTHQLDVAKTLRHVGKPMPDTLAGWFVGICMGSFAQGFRFGITLILNMTLQKRLDKWQKAAAGKGGCCSKVVSFAISMLAAGTGEFLANPPVVIKNYQIANNVGIATACEELWAMGGPPRFFSGVGMGVLRKSLANGVVLQTIGPTKSFLLASIPSLQTSQVTLSFVAGSLTGSFAEVMTNPPDQAARRTRVGV
;
A
#
# COMPACT_ATOMS: atom_id res chain seq x y z
N MET A 1 8.69 -8.87 -8.15
CA MET A 1 8.30 -10.30 -8.13
C MET A 1 7.59 -10.66 -6.82
N ALA A 2 8.25 -10.62 -5.66
CA ALA A 2 7.63 -10.99 -4.37
C ALA A 2 6.32 -10.25 -4.03
N GLY A 3 6.26 -8.93 -4.29
CA GLY A 3 5.04 -8.14 -4.06
C GLY A 3 3.85 -8.52 -4.95
N VAL A 4 4.11 -8.94 -6.18
CA VAL A 4 3.07 -9.36 -7.14
C VAL A 4 2.55 -10.76 -6.78
N ALA A 5 3.46 -11.68 -6.44
CA ALA A 5 3.10 -13.02 -5.98
C ALA A 5 2.28 -12.96 -4.67
N SER A 6 2.68 -12.11 -3.72
CA SER A 6 1.92 -11.90 -2.48
C SER A 6 0.52 -11.34 -2.75
N ALA A 7 0.37 -10.39 -3.68
CA ALA A 7 -0.95 -9.87 -4.06
C ALA A 7 -1.83 -10.94 -4.73
N ALA A 8 -1.26 -11.81 -5.57
CA ALA A 8 -2.00 -12.90 -6.18
C ALA A 8 -2.51 -13.92 -5.14
N VAL A 9 -1.67 -14.28 -4.16
CA VAL A 9 -2.04 -15.24 -3.08
C VAL A 9 -3.05 -14.65 -2.09
N THR A 10 -3.03 -13.34 -1.87
CA THR A 10 -3.96 -12.66 -0.95
C THR A 10 -5.19 -12.10 -1.65
N HIS A 11 -5.32 -12.29 -2.98
CA HIS A 11 -6.37 -11.67 -3.79
C HIS A 11 -7.77 -12.08 -3.32
N GLN A 12 -7.98 -13.34 -2.92
CA GLN A 12 -9.29 -13.79 -2.44
C GLN A 12 -9.72 -13.03 -1.17
N LEU A 13 -8.78 -12.78 -0.24
CA LEU A 13 -9.05 -11.99 0.96
C LEU A 13 -9.38 -10.52 0.61
N ASP A 14 -8.74 -10.01 -0.44
CA ASP A 14 -8.96 -8.66 -0.96
C ASP A 14 -10.36 -8.51 -1.60
N VAL A 15 -10.84 -9.54 -2.31
CA VAL A 15 -12.22 -9.63 -2.83
C VAL A 15 -13.22 -9.61 -1.68
N ALA A 16 -13.03 -10.47 -0.68
CA ALA A 16 -13.89 -10.54 0.50
C ALA A 16 -13.97 -9.20 1.26
N LYS A 17 -12.81 -8.57 1.49
CA LYS A 17 -12.72 -7.27 2.17
C LYS A 17 -13.41 -6.16 1.38
N THR A 18 -13.25 -6.16 0.05
CA THR A 18 -13.85 -5.14 -0.82
C THR A 18 -15.38 -5.25 -0.83
N LEU A 19 -15.93 -6.46 -1.00
CA LEU A 19 -17.38 -6.67 -1.02
C LEU A 19 -18.03 -6.32 0.32
N ARG A 20 -17.40 -6.70 1.44
CA ARG A 20 -17.87 -6.32 2.79
C ARG A 20 -17.88 -4.80 3.01
N HIS A 21 -16.87 -4.08 2.53
CA HIS A 21 -16.82 -2.61 2.69
C HIS A 21 -17.84 -1.86 1.84
N VAL A 22 -18.27 -2.45 0.72
CA VAL A 22 -19.28 -1.88 -0.19
C VAL A 22 -20.69 -2.37 0.19
N GLY A 23 -20.81 -3.37 1.07
CA GLY A 23 -22.10 -3.95 1.46
C GLY A 23 -22.70 -4.88 0.40
N LYS A 24 -21.86 -5.47 -0.48
CA LYS A 24 -22.29 -6.41 -1.52
C LYS A 24 -22.13 -7.87 -1.06
N PRO A 25 -22.99 -8.79 -1.56
CA PRO A 25 -22.87 -10.21 -1.23
C PRO A 25 -21.56 -10.80 -1.75
N MET A 26 -21.12 -11.88 -1.11
CA MET A 26 -19.91 -12.61 -1.52
C MET A 26 -20.15 -13.32 -2.87
N PRO A 27 -19.10 -13.61 -3.65
CA PRO A 27 -19.26 -14.25 -4.94
C PRO A 27 -19.66 -15.71 -4.76
N ASP A 28 -20.76 -16.11 -5.41
CA ASP A 28 -21.25 -17.51 -5.39
C ASP A 28 -20.49 -18.43 -6.37
N THR A 29 -19.67 -17.85 -7.25
CA THR A 29 -18.91 -18.58 -8.26
C THR A 29 -17.41 -18.47 -8.04
N LEU A 30 -16.67 -19.55 -8.31
CA LEU A 30 -15.20 -19.57 -8.26
C LEU A 30 -14.59 -18.48 -9.14
N ALA A 31 -15.15 -18.21 -10.32
CA ALA A 31 -14.67 -17.18 -11.24
C ALA A 31 -14.71 -15.77 -10.61
N GLY A 32 -15.76 -15.46 -9.84
CA GLY A 32 -15.91 -14.17 -9.15
C GLY A 32 -14.78 -13.87 -8.14
N TRP A 33 -14.16 -14.91 -7.57
CA TRP A 33 -13.02 -14.77 -6.67
C TRP A 33 -11.71 -14.40 -7.37
N PHE A 34 -11.62 -14.61 -8.69
CA PHE A 34 -10.44 -14.25 -9.50
C PHE A 34 -10.62 -12.94 -10.26
N VAL A 35 -11.81 -12.32 -10.22
CA VAL A 35 -12.04 -11.04 -10.87
C VAL A 35 -11.16 -9.96 -10.25
N GLY A 36 -10.49 -9.20 -11.12
CA GLY A 36 -9.56 -8.16 -10.72
C GLY A 36 -8.17 -8.64 -10.31
N ILE A 37 -7.83 -9.93 -10.39
CA ILE A 37 -6.50 -10.44 -9.99
C ILE A 37 -5.38 -9.82 -10.85
N CYS A 38 -5.60 -9.68 -12.16
CA CYS A 38 -4.65 -9.05 -13.07
C CYS A 38 -4.45 -7.57 -12.74
N MET A 39 -5.53 -6.83 -12.52
CA MET A 39 -5.46 -5.41 -12.15
C MET A 39 -4.90 -5.21 -10.74
N GLY A 40 -5.18 -6.10 -9.80
CA GLY A 40 -4.59 -6.09 -8.46
C GLY A 40 -3.09 -6.35 -8.47
N SER A 41 -2.67 -7.36 -9.22
CA SER A 41 -1.26 -7.69 -9.45
C SER A 41 -0.52 -6.53 -10.12
N PHE A 42 -1.13 -5.93 -11.15
CA PHE A 42 -0.58 -4.77 -11.84
C PHE A 42 -0.49 -3.55 -10.93
N ALA A 43 -1.57 -3.19 -10.22
CA ALA A 43 -1.60 -2.08 -9.27
C ALA A 43 -0.50 -2.22 -8.21
N GLN A 44 -0.36 -3.42 -7.64
CA GLN A 44 0.66 -3.72 -6.64
C GLN A 44 2.08 -3.59 -7.23
N GLY A 45 2.32 -4.17 -8.42
CA GLY A 45 3.59 -4.09 -9.12
C GLY A 45 3.97 -2.65 -9.48
N PHE A 46 3.04 -1.90 -10.05
CA PHE A 46 3.20 -0.50 -10.44
C PHE A 46 3.50 0.38 -9.22
N ARG A 47 2.73 0.20 -8.14
CA ARG A 47 2.94 0.90 -6.87
C ARG A 47 4.33 0.62 -6.28
N PHE A 48 4.75 -0.65 -6.23
CA PHE A 48 6.08 -1.01 -5.73
C PHE A 48 7.18 -0.42 -6.62
N GLY A 49 7.03 -0.49 -7.94
CA GLY A 49 7.98 0.07 -8.90
C GLY A 49 8.18 1.57 -8.70
N ILE A 50 7.08 2.33 -8.62
CA ILE A 50 7.13 3.78 -8.39
C ILE A 50 7.74 4.11 -7.02
N THR A 51 7.32 3.39 -5.97
CA THR A 51 7.85 3.61 -4.62
C THR A 51 9.36 3.32 -4.57
N LEU A 52 9.84 2.29 -5.28
CA LEU A 52 11.26 1.98 -5.40
C LEU A 52 12.02 3.07 -6.18
N ILE A 53 11.51 3.52 -7.32
CA ILE A 53 12.14 4.59 -8.12
C ILE A 53 12.22 5.89 -7.32
N LEU A 54 11.13 6.25 -6.63
CA LEU A 54 11.06 7.42 -5.77
C LEU A 54 12.01 7.27 -4.58
N ASN A 55 11.99 6.12 -3.88
CA ASN A 55 12.92 5.89 -2.78
C ASN A 55 14.36 5.90 -3.25
N MET A 56 14.73 5.27 -4.37
CA MET A 56 16.11 5.29 -4.86
C MET A 56 16.55 6.71 -5.26
N THR A 57 15.68 7.48 -5.92
CA THR A 57 16.00 8.86 -6.34
C THR A 57 16.05 9.82 -5.15
N LEU A 58 15.08 9.71 -4.24
CA LEU A 58 14.97 10.56 -3.06
C LEU A 58 16.00 10.17 -1.98
N GLN A 59 16.27 8.89 -1.76
CA GLN A 59 17.35 8.43 -0.87
C GLN A 59 18.72 8.84 -1.41
N LYS A 60 18.99 8.72 -2.73
CA LYS A 60 20.25 9.24 -3.29
C LYS A 60 20.41 10.76 -3.09
N ARG A 61 19.33 11.52 -3.19
CA ARG A 61 19.35 12.97 -2.91
C ARG A 61 19.49 13.26 -1.42
N LEU A 62 18.83 12.47 -0.58
CA LEU A 62 18.94 12.51 0.88
C LEU A 62 20.34 12.15 1.36
N ASP A 63 20.97 11.11 0.83
CA ASP A 63 22.34 10.70 1.17
C ASP A 63 23.34 11.79 0.76
N LYS A 64 23.13 12.43 -0.39
CA LYS A 64 23.91 13.61 -0.79
C LYS A 64 23.69 14.79 0.17
N TRP A 65 22.45 15.04 0.56
CA TRP A 65 22.09 16.08 1.54
C TRP A 65 22.58 15.75 2.94
N GLN A 66 22.58 14.49 3.37
CA GLN A 66 23.05 14.02 4.66
C GLN A 66 24.57 14.07 4.73
N LYS A 67 25.27 13.70 3.65
CA LYS A 67 26.72 13.90 3.54
C LYS A 67 27.09 15.38 3.56
N ALA A 68 26.26 16.26 2.99
CA ALA A 68 26.42 17.71 3.08
C ALA A 68 26.03 18.29 4.47
N ALA A 69 25.06 17.69 5.15
CA ALA A 69 24.54 18.14 6.45
C ALA A 69 25.22 17.47 7.66
N ALA A 70 26.11 16.49 7.44
CA ALA A 70 26.88 15.80 8.49
C ALA A 70 27.76 16.74 9.33
N GLY A 71 27.91 18.01 8.93
CA GLY A 71 28.53 19.05 9.75
C GLY A 71 27.63 19.68 10.83
N LYS A 72 26.31 19.42 10.87
CA LYS A 72 25.39 20.03 11.84
C LYS A 72 24.41 19.02 12.46
N GLY A 73 24.81 18.48 13.63
CA GLY A 73 23.97 18.00 14.73
C GLY A 73 22.69 17.22 14.40
N GLY A 74 22.74 15.90 14.58
CA GLY A 74 21.65 14.95 14.31
C GLY A 74 20.41 15.10 15.19
N CYS A 75 19.26 15.36 14.54
CA CYS A 75 17.90 14.93 14.92
C CYS A 75 16.95 15.21 13.73
N CYS A 76 17.15 16.36 13.08
CA CYS A 76 16.42 16.80 11.89
C CYS A 76 16.47 15.77 10.73
N SER A 77 17.57 15.02 10.61
CA SER A 77 17.78 14.04 9.53
C SER A 77 16.77 12.87 9.53
N LYS A 78 16.36 12.38 10.71
CA LYS A 78 15.37 11.28 10.81
C LYS A 78 13.96 11.76 10.45
N VAL A 79 13.61 12.97 10.85
CA VAL A 79 12.32 13.60 10.55
C VAL A 79 12.19 13.90 9.05
N VAL A 80 13.27 14.39 8.43
CA VAL A 80 13.30 14.67 6.99
C VAL A 80 13.26 13.37 6.17
N SER A 81 14.00 12.33 6.58
CA SER A 81 13.92 11.00 5.95
C SER A 81 12.52 10.38 6.06
N PHE A 82 11.88 10.54 7.22
CA PHE A 82 10.50 10.12 7.46
C PHE A 82 9.50 10.87 6.56
N ALA A 83 9.56 12.20 6.51
CA ALA A 83 8.68 13.02 5.68
C ALA A 83 8.83 12.67 4.18
N ILE A 84 10.07 12.47 3.71
CA ILE A 84 10.34 12.08 2.33
C ILE A 84 9.82 10.66 2.03
N SER A 85 9.92 9.73 2.99
CA SER A 85 9.36 8.38 2.84
C SER A 85 7.83 8.38 2.83
N MET A 86 7.20 9.27 3.60
CA MET A 86 5.75 9.50 3.56
C MET A 86 5.32 10.07 2.20
N LEU A 87 6.07 11.04 1.67
CA LEU A 87 5.82 11.62 0.35
C LEU A 87 6.01 10.59 -0.78
N ALA A 88 7.08 9.79 -0.74
CA ALA A 88 7.32 8.75 -1.72
C ALA A 88 6.19 7.70 -1.74
N ALA A 89 5.75 7.25 -0.55
CA ALA A 89 4.62 6.32 -0.43
C ALA A 89 3.29 6.93 -0.87
N GLY A 90 3.09 8.22 -0.59
CA GLY A 90 1.93 8.99 -1.00
C GLY A 90 1.87 9.16 -2.53
N THR A 91 2.93 9.63 -3.15
CA THR A 91 3.02 9.76 -4.62
C THR A 91 2.88 8.40 -5.32
N GLY A 92 3.44 7.34 -4.74
CA GLY A 92 3.23 5.97 -5.21
C GLY A 92 1.77 5.52 -5.17
N GLU A 93 1.01 5.90 -4.14
CA GLU A 93 -0.44 5.67 -4.09
C GLU A 93 -1.19 6.53 -5.10
N PHE A 94 -0.83 7.81 -5.23
CA PHE A 94 -1.49 8.74 -6.15
C PHE A 94 -1.43 8.22 -7.59
N LEU A 95 -0.23 7.83 -8.03
CA LEU A 95 -0.01 7.30 -9.37
C LEU A 95 -0.63 5.92 -9.56
N ALA A 96 -0.62 5.07 -8.52
CA ALA A 96 -1.25 3.75 -8.58
C ALA A 96 -2.77 3.76 -8.33
N ASN A 97 -3.40 4.93 -8.13
CA ASN A 97 -4.83 5.02 -7.83
C ASN A 97 -5.73 4.52 -8.99
N PRO A 98 -5.50 4.87 -10.26
CA PRO A 98 -6.34 4.42 -11.37
C PRO A 98 -6.51 2.90 -11.46
N PRO A 99 -5.45 2.07 -11.46
CA PRO A 99 -5.62 0.61 -11.51
C PRO A 99 -6.28 0.04 -10.25
N VAL A 100 -6.16 0.70 -9.08
CA VAL A 100 -6.87 0.29 -7.86
C VAL A 100 -8.37 0.58 -7.94
N VAL A 101 -8.75 1.73 -8.50
CA VAL A 101 -10.17 2.08 -8.72
C VAL A 101 -10.82 1.09 -9.68
N ILE A 102 -10.15 0.79 -10.80
CA ILE A 102 -10.62 -0.20 -11.77
C ILE A 102 -10.79 -1.56 -11.10
N LYS A 103 -9.77 -2.04 -10.36
CA LYS A 103 -9.85 -3.31 -9.61
C LYS A 103 -11.06 -3.35 -8.68
N ASN A 104 -11.27 -2.32 -7.87
CA ASN A 104 -12.36 -2.29 -6.90
C ASN A 104 -13.73 -2.27 -7.59
N TYR A 105 -13.85 -1.57 -8.72
CA TYR A 105 -15.07 -1.56 -9.52
C TYR A 105 -15.35 -2.93 -10.16
N GLN A 106 -14.33 -3.58 -10.71
CA GLN A 106 -14.44 -4.94 -11.23
C GLN A 106 -14.91 -5.92 -10.17
N ILE A 107 -14.35 -5.87 -8.96
CA ILE A 107 -14.75 -6.72 -7.85
C ILE A 107 -16.18 -6.42 -7.42
N ALA A 108 -16.55 -5.14 -7.31
CA ALA A 108 -17.87 -4.75 -6.86
C ALA A 108 -18.98 -5.11 -7.85
N ASN A 109 -18.73 -5.05 -9.16
CA ASN A 109 -19.74 -5.28 -10.19
C ASN A 109 -19.56 -6.60 -10.95
N ASN A 110 -18.52 -7.38 -10.62
CA ASN A 110 -18.19 -8.64 -11.27
C ASN A 110 -18.02 -8.50 -12.80
N VAL A 111 -17.29 -7.47 -13.24
CA VAL A 111 -17.11 -7.12 -14.66
C VAL A 111 -15.65 -7.20 -15.14
N GLY A 112 -15.47 -7.29 -16.46
CA GLY A 112 -14.18 -7.22 -17.13
C GLY A 112 -13.51 -5.84 -17.01
N ILE A 113 -12.22 -5.78 -17.35
CA ILE A 113 -11.41 -4.54 -17.25
C ILE A 113 -11.95 -3.46 -18.20
N ALA A 114 -12.26 -3.82 -19.44
CA ALA A 114 -12.75 -2.88 -20.45
C ALA A 114 -14.07 -2.24 -20.02
N THR A 115 -15.05 -3.04 -19.61
CA THR A 115 -16.34 -2.59 -19.09
C THR A 115 -16.17 -1.70 -17.85
N ALA A 116 -15.28 -2.07 -16.92
CA ALA A 116 -15.00 -1.22 -15.76
C ALA A 116 -14.43 0.15 -16.16
N CYS A 117 -13.53 0.21 -17.15
CA CYS A 117 -12.97 1.47 -17.64
C CYS A 117 -14.03 2.34 -18.33
N GLU A 118 -14.87 1.75 -19.19
CA GLU A 118 -15.95 2.44 -19.91
C GLU A 118 -16.99 3.00 -18.94
N GLU A 119 -17.43 2.20 -17.96
CA GLU A 119 -18.42 2.65 -16.96
C GLU A 119 -17.85 3.72 -16.01
N LEU A 120 -16.58 3.58 -15.59
CA LEU A 120 -15.90 4.62 -14.81
C LEU A 120 -15.75 5.93 -15.59
N TRP A 121 -15.48 5.84 -16.89
CA TRP A 121 -15.43 7.01 -17.76
C TRP A 121 -16.81 7.64 -17.94
N ALA A 122 -17.86 6.84 -18.16
CA ALA A 122 -19.23 7.31 -18.32
C ALA A 122 -19.79 7.96 -17.04
N MET A 123 -19.41 7.47 -15.85
CA MET A 123 -19.88 8.01 -14.57
C MET A 123 -19.33 9.38 -14.19
N GLY A 124 -18.18 9.79 -14.75
CA GLY A 124 -17.55 11.05 -14.32
C GLY A 124 -16.19 11.37 -14.93
N GLY A 125 -15.82 10.69 -16.02
CA GLY A 125 -14.61 10.94 -16.78
C GLY A 125 -13.30 10.65 -16.05
N PRO A 126 -12.19 11.25 -16.53
CA PRO A 126 -10.84 11.06 -15.96
C PRO A 126 -10.72 11.26 -14.43
N PRO A 127 -11.40 12.26 -13.81
CA PRO A 127 -11.32 12.46 -12.36
C PRO A 127 -11.80 11.26 -11.54
N ARG A 128 -12.69 10.43 -12.09
CA ARG A 128 -13.25 9.27 -11.38
C ARG A 128 -12.18 8.23 -11.04
N PHE A 129 -11.16 8.08 -11.88
CA PHE A 129 -10.01 7.20 -11.65
C PHE A 129 -9.11 7.67 -10.51
N PHE A 130 -9.24 8.93 -10.07
CA PHE A 130 -8.56 9.51 -8.92
C PHE A 130 -9.46 9.61 -7.69
N SER A 131 -10.65 8.98 -7.73
CA SER A 131 -11.53 8.97 -6.57
C SER A 131 -10.86 8.32 -5.35
N GLY A 132 -11.10 8.89 -4.17
CA GLY A 132 -10.54 8.43 -2.90
C GLY A 132 -9.00 8.48 -2.83
N VAL A 133 -8.32 9.15 -3.78
CA VAL A 133 -6.86 9.23 -3.80
C VAL A 133 -6.31 9.94 -2.57
N GLY A 134 -6.95 11.02 -2.11
CA GLY A 134 -6.50 11.76 -0.93
C GLY A 134 -6.46 10.90 0.34
N MET A 135 -7.52 10.13 0.58
CA MET A 135 -7.59 9.21 1.73
C MET A 135 -6.64 8.02 1.56
N GLY A 136 -6.48 7.51 0.34
CA GLY A 136 -5.48 6.48 0.05
C GLY A 136 -4.05 6.95 0.33
N VAL A 137 -3.71 8.16 -0.14
CA VAL A 137 -2.40 8.80 0.05
C VAL A 137 -2.15 8.97 1.54
N LEU A 138 -3.10 9.56 2.27
CA LEU A 138 -3.01 9.74 3.73
C LEU A 138 -2.77 8.41 4.44
N ARG A 139 -3.59 7.39 4.15
CA ARG A 139 -3.47 6.04 4.72
C ARG A 139 -2.06 5.49 4.52
N LYS A 140 -1.55 5.56 3.29
CA LYS A 140 -0.28 4.93 2.93
C LYS A 140 0.95 5.69 3.38
N SER A 141 0.89 7.02 3.37
CA SER A 141 1.90 7.86 3.99
C SER A 141 1.98 7.57 5.49
N LEU A 142 0.85 7.53 6.21
CA LEU A 142 0.82 7.20 7.64
C LEU A 142 1.32 5.78 7.93
N ALA A 143 0.84 4.78 7.19
CA ALA A 143 1.25 3.39 7.39
C ALA A 143 2.76 3.20 7.16
N ASN A 144 3.30 3.81 6.10
CA ASN A 144 4.74 3.74 5.82
C ASN A 144 5.56 4.45 6.90
N GLY A 145 5.07 5.58 7.41
CA GLY A 145 5.68 6.29 8.52
C GLY A 145 5.75 5.42 9.78
N VAL A 146 4.62 4.87 10.22
CA VAL A 146 4.54 4.00 11.41
C VAL A 146 5.52 2.83 11.27
N VAL A 147 5.46 2.10 10.15
CA VAL A 147 6.34 0.94 9.91
C VAL A 147 7.83 1.33 10.01
N LEU A 148 8.25 2.43 9.38
CA LEU A 148 9.65 2.86 9.42
C LEU A 148 10.14 3.23 10.83
N GLN A 149 9.27 3.82 11.65
CA GLN A 149 9.62 4.16 13.03
C GLN A 149 9.60 2.94 13.96
N THR A 150 8.71 1.98 13.73
CA THR A 150 8.52 0.84 14.64
C THR A 150 9.37 -0.38 14.28
N ILE A 151 9.81 -0.55 13.03
CA ILE A 151 10.49 -1.78 12.59
C ILE A 151 11.85 -2.00 13.28
N GLY A 152 12.60 -0.92 13.54
CA GLY A 152 13.87 -0.99 14.27
C GLY A 152 13.68 -1.49 15.71
N PRO A 153 12.90 -0.78 16.54
CA PRO A 153 12.55 -1.22 17.90
C PRO A 153 11.96 -2.62 17.95
N THR A 154 11.09 -2.98 16.99
CA THR A 154 10.47 -4.31 16.93
C THR A 154 11.49 -5.42 16.67
N LYS A 155 12.47 -5.19 15.78
CA LYS A 155 13.56 -6.16 15.56
C LYS A 155 14.43 -6.31 16.81
N SER A 156 14.77 -5.20 17.47
CA SER A 156 15.55 -5.22 18.72
C SER A 156 14.82 -5.98 19.83
N PHE A 157 13.51 -5.77 19.98
CA PHE A 157 12.69 -6.50 20.94
C PHE A 157 12.61 -8.00 20.61
N LEU A 158 12.35 -8.35 19.34
CA LEU A 158 12.29 -9.76 18.91
C LEU A 158 13.60 -10.50 19.12
N LEU A 159 14.74 -9.85 18.90
CA LEU A 159 16.06 -10.43 19.17
C LEU A 159 16.31 -10.61 20.67
N ALA A 160 15.82 -9.70 21.51
CA ALA A 160 15.93 -9.82 22.97
C ALA A 160 15.03 -10.94 23.53
N SER A 161 13.83 -11.12 22.98
CA SER A 161 12.87 -12.14 23.44
C SER A 161 13.10 -13.51 22.81
N ILE A 162 13.59 -13.56 21.56
CA ILE A 162 13.80 -14.81 20.81
C ILE A 162 15.17 -14.72 20.10
N PRO A 163 16.28 -14.99 20.81
CA PRO A 163 17.63 -14.92 20.26
C PRO A 163 17.86 -15.88 19.09
N SER A 164 17.09 -16.98 19.01
CA SER A 164 17.14 -17.94 17.91
C SER A 164 16.69 -17.38 16.55
N LEU A 165 16.07 -16.19 16.51
CA LEU A 165 15.77 -15.49 15.25
C LEU A 165 17.01 -14.81 14.64
N GLN A 166 18.11 -14.73 15.37
CA GLN A 166 19.35 -14.09 14.91
C GLN A 166 20.04 -14.89 13.79
N THR A 167 19.83 -16.21 13.72
CA THR A 167 20.37 -17.09 12.67
C THR A 167 19.66 -16.94 11.33
N SER A 168 18.45 -16.36 11.27
CA SER A 168 17.74 -16.09 10.01
C SER A 168 17.25 -14.64 9.94
N GLN A 169 18.08 -13.78 9.34
CA GLN A 169 17.76 -12.37 9.10
C GLN A 169 16.47 -12.20 8.25
N VAL A 170 16.16 -13.17 7.39
CA VAL A 170 14.93 -13.20 6.59
C VAL A 170 13.72 -13.43 7.48
N THR A 171 13.76 -14.43 8.36
CA THR A 171 12.66 -14.74 9.29
C THR A 171 12.44 -13.59 10.26
N LEU A 172 13.50 -13.02 10.83
CA LEU A 172 13.40 -11.85 11.71
C LEU A 172 12.76 -10.65 10.99
N SER A 173 13.19 -10.37 9.76
CA SER A 173 12.65 -9.25 8.99
C SER A 173 11.21 -9.49 8.55
N PHE A 174 10.82 -10.73 8.27
CA PHE A 174 9.45 -11.10 7.95
C PHE A 174 8.53 -10.96 9.16
N VAL A 175 8.90 -11.50 10.32
CA VAL A 175 8.09 -11.43 11.56
C VAL A 175 7.96 -9.98 12.03
N ALA A 176 9.07 -9.23 12.09
CA ALA A 176 9.03 -7.81 12.44
C ALA A 176 8.19 -6.99 11.46
N GLY A 177 8.32 -7.27 10.15
CA GLY A 177 7.51 -6.63 9.10
C GLY A 177 6.03 -6.96 9.22
N SER A 178 5.68 -8.18 9.59
CA SER A 178 4.30 -8.64 9.74
C SER A 178 3.62 -8.00 10.95
N LEU A 179 4.32 -7.93 12.09
CA LEU A 179 3.81 -7.29 13.31
C LEU A 179 3.61 -5.79 13.11
N THR A 180 4.62 -5.10 12.60
CA THR A 180 4.55 -3.65 12.34
C THR A 180 3.55 -3.32 11.25
N GLY A 181 3.46 -4.13 10.20
CA GLY A 181 2.47 -3.99 9.13
C GLY A 181 1.04 -4.15 9.63
N SER A 182 0.77 -5.17 10.46
CA SER A 182 -0.55 -5.38 11.05
C SER A 182 -0.97 -4.22 11.95
N PHE A 183 -0.06 -3.74 12.81
CA PHE A 183 -0.32 -2.60 13.67
C PHE A 183 -0.60 -1.32 12.89
N ALA A 184 0.22 -1.04 11.86
CA ALA A 184 0.01 0.08 10.97
C ALA A 184 -1.30 -0.01 10.19
N GLU A 185 -1.73 -1.20 9.78
CA GLU A 185 -3.00 -1.41 9.10
C GLU A 185 -4.21 -1.18 10.03
N VAL A 186 -4.14 -1.62 11.29
CA VAL A 186 -5.18 -1.34 12.30
C VAL A 186 -5.30 0.16 12.57
N MET A 187 -4.17 0.86 12.77
CA MET A 187 -4.17 2.30 13.00
C MET A 187 -4.70 3.10 11.80
N THR A 188 -4.48 2.60 10.58
CA THR A 188 -4.89 3.27 9.34
C THR A 188 -6.20 2.70 8.76
N ASN A 189 -6.95 1.92 9.54
CA ASN A 189 -8.21 1.33 9.10
C ASN A 189 -9.33 2.38 8.87
N PRO A 190 -9.51 3.41 9.72
CA PRO A 190 -10.52 4.46 9.48
C PRO A 190 -10.35 5.17 8.11
N PRO A 191 -9.14 5.63 7.71
CA PRO A 191 -8.96 6.22 6.39
C PRO A 191 -9.06 5.20 5.24
N ASP A 192 -8.80 3.90 5.47
CA ASP A 192 -9.01 2.85 4.45
C ASP A 192 -10.48 2.68 4.07
N GLN A 193 -11.37 2.66 5.08
CA GLN A 193 -12.80 2.51 4.86
C GLN A 193 -13.36 3.70 4.10
N ALA A 194 -12.96 4.93 4.45
CA ALA A 194 -13.34 6.13 3.73
C ALA A 194 -12.87 6.08 2.26
N ALA A 195 -11.58 5.76 2.02
CA ALA A 195 -11.03 5.69 0.66
C ALA A 195 -11.78 4.67 -0.21
N ARG A 196 -12.10 3.49 0.33
CA ARG A 196 -12.78 2.43 -0.43
C ARG A 196 -14.23 2.77 -0.77
N ARG A 197 -14.99 3.40 0.12
CA ARG A 197 -16.36 3.86 -0.16
C ARG A 197 -16.38 4.87 -1.31
N THR A 198 -15.53 5.90 -1.23
CA THR A 198 -15.42 6.93 -2.27
C THR A 198 -14.95 6.35 -3.62
N ARG A 199 -14.03 5.38 -3.61
CA ARG A 199 -13.52 4.71 -4.83
C ARG A 199 -14.58 3.89 -5.55
N VAL A 200 -15.57 3.37 -4.84
CA VAL A 200 -16.65 2.55 -5.42
C VAL A 200 -17.87 3.40 -5.78
N GLY A 201 -17.97 4.62 -5.26
CA GLY A 201 -19.04 5.57 -5.61
C GLY A 201 -20.25 5.51 -4.68
N VAL A 202 -20.00 5.11 -3.44
CA VAL A 202 -20.95 5.21 -2.32
C VAL A 202 -20.45 6.25 -1.34
#